data_AF-A0A9P6IN70-F1
#
_entry.id   AF-A0A9P6IN70-F1
#
_cell.length_a   1.000
_cell.length_b   1.000
_cell.length_c   1.000
_cell.angle_alpha   90.00
_cell.angle_beta   90.00
_cell.angle_gamma   90.00
#
_symmetry.space_group_name_H-M   'P 1'
#
loop_
_entity.id
_entity.type
_entity.pdbx_description
1 polymer ?
#
loop_
_entity_poly.entity_id
_entity_poly.type
_entity_poly.pdbx_seq_one_letter_code
_entity_poly.pdbx_strand_id
1 'polypeptide(L)'
;MFCANEDCPQTSTKLFLCSRCKDIRYCSKNCQLACLGWHKKICIDPNKTVFNLMKSVFADDFEVMNEELKASYGFEKCKTPFETQKLFGLYAGLIKFLDCDLKELDQAFQENKLPEFIVSTFFYKAGGPKTCGGYFKWYIQNIDICRR
;
A
#
# COMPACT_ATOMS: atom_id res chain seq x y z
N MET A 1 -14.35 -11.96 -14.24
CA MET A 1 -14.14 -10.50 -14.06
C MET A 1 -15.28 -9.98 -13.23
N PHE A 2 -14.98 -9.31 -12.11
CA PHE A 2 -15.98 -8.88 -11.13
C PHE A 2 -15.96 -7.36 -10.98
N CYS A 3 -17.12 -6.80 -10.63
CA CYS A 3 -17.23 -5.40 -10.25
C CYS A 3 -16.58 -5.20 -8.89
N ALA A 4 -15.90 -4.07 -8.68
CA ALA A 4 -15.30 -3.75 -7.39
C ALA A 4 -16.30 -3.37 -6.29
N ASN A 5 -17.56 -3.10 -6.64
CA ASN A 5 -18.62 -2.93 -5.66
C ASN A 5 -19.12 -4.32 -5.24
N GLU A 6 -18.78 -4.78 -4.04
CA GLU A 6 -19.14 -6.10 -3.52
C GLU A 6 -20.65 -6.29 -3.39
N ASP A 7 -21.39 -5.21 -3.12
CA ASP A 7 -22.85 -5.20 -3.06
C ASP A 7 -23.51 -5.18 -4.45
N CYS A 8 -22.73 -5.20 -5.53
CA CYS A 8 -23.28 -5.20 -6.87
C CYS A 8 -23.79 -6.61 -7.23
N PRO A 9 -25.11 -6.79 -7.42
CA PRO A 9 -25.66 -8.08 -7.81
C PRO A 9 -25.32 -8.45 -9.26
N GLN A 10 -24.69 -7.54 -10.02
CA GLN A 10 -24.42 -7.71 -11.44
C GLN A 10 -22.96 -8.12 -11.69
N THR A 11 -22.79 -9.32 -12.25
CA THR A 11 -21.57 -9.66 -13.00
C THR A 11 -21.71 -9.16 -14.44
N SER A 12 -21.46 -7.86 -14.65
CA SER A 12 -21.38 -7.32 -16.02
C SER A 12 -20.20 -7.94 -16.77
N THR A 13 -20.41 -8.33 -18.02
CA THR A 13 -19.33 -8.81 -18.91
C THR A 13 -18.47 -7.67 -19.43
N LYS A 14 -19.00 -6.44 -19.47
CA LYS A 14 -18.28 -5.24 -19.89
C LYS A 14 -18.08 -4.32 -18.69
N LEU A 15 -16.87 -4.36 -18.14
CA LEU A 15 -16.44 -3.48 -17.05
C LEU A 15 -15.60 -2.34 -17.61
N PHE A 16 -15.75 -1.14 -17.04
CA PHE A 16 -14.85 -0.03 -17.33
C PHE A 16 -13.85 0.17 -16.20
N LEU A 17 -12.68 0.68 -16.56
CA LEU A 17 -11.59 0.95 -15.64
C LEU A 17 -11.71 2.36 -15.04
N CYS A 18 -11.25 2.51 -13.81
CA CYS A 18 -10.92 3.84 -13.28
C CYS A 18 -9.91 4.52 -14.22
N SER A 19 -10.24 5.71 -14.72
CA SER A 19 -9.38 6.45 -15.65
C SER A 19 -8.02 6.83 -15.06
N ARG A 20 -7.95 7.00 -13.73
CA ARG A 20 -6.73 7.36 -13.00
C ARG A 20 -5.83 6.15 -12.76
N CYS A 21 -6.28 5.18 -11.96
CA CYS A 21 -5.43 4.06 -11.56
C CYS A 21 -5.39 2.92 -12.58
N LYS A 22 -6.34 2.87 -13.53
CA LYS A 22 -6.44 1.82 -14.56
C LYS A 22 -6.42 0.37 -14.02
N ASP A 23 -6.72 0.18 -12.74
CA ASP A 23 -6.66 -1.12 -12.06
C ASP A 23 -8.06 -1.58 -11.59
N ILE A 24 -8.79 -0.69 -10.91
CA ILE A 24 -10.13 -0.99 -10.40
C ILE A 24 -11.17 -0.89 -11.51
N ARG A 25 -12.08 -1.88 -11.55
CA ARG A 25 -13.11 -2.06 -12.57
C ARG A 25 -14.51 -1.92 -11.99
N TYR A 26 -15.42 -1.32 -12.76
CA TYR A 26 -16.79 -1.08 -12.32
C TYR A 26 -17.82 -1.47 -13.40
N CYS A 27 -19.00 -1.84 -12.92
CA CYS A 27 -20.17 -2.15 -13.72
C CYS A 27 -20.83 -0.89 -14.34
N SER A 28 -20.86 0.19 -13.56
CA SER A 28 -21.61 1.43 -13.81
C SER A 28 -20.99 2.57 -13.01
N LYS A 29 -21.27 3.82 -13.38
CA LYS A 29 -20.81 5.00 -12.60
C LYS A 29 -21.33 4.96 -11.16
N ASN A 30 -22.50 4.37 -10.94
CA ASN A 30 -23.05 4.15 -9.61
C ASN A 30 -22.19 3.17 -8.80
N CYS A 31 -21.76 2.05 -9.41
CA CYS A 31 -20.80 1.12 -8.79
C CYS A 31 -19.49 1.84 -8.39
N GLN A 32 -18.99 2.75 -9.24
CA GLN A 32 -17.80 3.56 -8.93
C GLN A 32 -18.03 4.51 -7.75
N LEU A 33 -19.17 5.20 -7.70
CA LEU A 33 -19.51 6.13 -6.61
C LEU A 33 -19.71 5.39 -5.28
N ALA A 34 -20.34 4.21 -5.31
CA ALA A 34 -20.52 3.36 -4.13
C ALA A 34 -19.16 2.93 -3.52
N CYS A 35 -18.15 2.70 -4.36
CA CYS A 35 -16.80 2.33 -3.93
C CYS A 35 -15.90 3.52 -3.59
N LEU A 36 -16.35 4.76 -3.77
CA LEU A 36 -15.48 5.94 -3.76
C LEU A 36 -14.70 6.09 -2.44
N GLY A 37 -15.32 5.73 -1.31
CA GLY A 37 -14.72 5.84 0.02
C GLY A 37 -13.41 5.06 0.15
N TRP A 38 -13.43 3.75 -0.09
CA TRP A 38 -12.23 2.91 -0.02
C TRP A 38 -11.34 3.12 -1.25
N HIS A 39 -11.93 3.28 -2.44
CA HIS A 39 -11.16 3.44 -3.68
C HIS A 39 -10.27 4.67 -3.63
N LYS A 40 -10.74 5.80 -3.07
CA LYS A 40 -9.98 7.05 -3.02
C LYS A 40 -8.59 6.88 -2.37
N LYS A 41 -8.48 5.99 -1.39
CA LYS A 41 -7.26 5.74 -0.59
C LYS A 41 -6.22 4.92 -1.35
N ILE A 42 -6.67 4.00 -2.20
CA ILE A 42 -5.78 3.16 -3.02
C ILE A 42 -5.66 3.65 -4.47
N CYS A 43 -6.46 4.64 -4.88
CA CYS A 43 -6.47 5.16 -6.25
C CYS A 43 -5.25 6.05 -6.48
N ILE A 44 -4.21 5.43 -7.04
CA ILE A 44 -2.93 6.05 -7.36
C ILE A 44 -2.57 5.88 -8.84
N ASP A 45 -1.73 6.75 -9.36
CA ASP A 45 -1.25 6.69 -10.76
C ASP A 45 -0.34 5.46 -10.94
N PRO A 46 -0.54 4.62 -11.98
CA PRO A 46 0.30 3.45 -12.25
C PRO A 46 1.79 3.75 -12.45
N ASN A 47 2.13 4.98 -12.81
CA ASN A 47 3.52 5.40 -13.00
C ASN A 47 4.23 5.74 -11.68
N LYS A 48 3.53 5.74 -10.54
CA LYS A 48 4.15 5.98 -9.23
C LYS A 48 4.68 4.68 -8.64
N THR A 49 5.87 4.72 -8.06
CA THR A 49 6.49 3.56 -7.44
C THR A 49 5.62 2.92 -6.34
N VAL A 50 4.85 3.73 -5.59
CA VAL A 50 3.90 3.24 -4.57
C VAL A 50 2.82 2.33 -5.14
N PHE A 51 2.48 2.47 -6.43
CA PHE A 51 1.53 1.59 -7.11
C PHE A 51 2.08 0.15 -7.15
N ASN A 52 3.36 -0.02 -7.47
CA ASN A 52 4.00 -1.34 -7.48
C ASN A 52 4.08 -1.93 -6.07
N LEU A 53 4.30 -1.11 -5.04
CA LEU A 53 4.24 -1.55 -3.64
C LEU A 53 2.84 -2.09 -3.31
N MET A 54 1.80 -1.34 -3.64
CA MET A 54 0.41 -1.73 -3.44
C MET A 54 0.10 -3.05 -4.16
N LYS A 55 0.51 -3.21 -5.43
CA LYS A 55 0.27 -4.44 -6.20
C LYS A 55 0.97 -5.63 -5.58
N SER A 56 2.24 -5.49 -5.19
CA SER A 56 3.03 -6.54 -4.52
C SER A 56 2.36 -6.95 -3.21
N VAL A 57 1.94 -5.97 -2.40
CA VAL A 57 1.22 -6.22 -1.14
C VAL A 57 -0.09 -6.96 -1.38
N PHE A 58 -0.97 -6.54 -2.30
CA PHE A 58 -2.23 -7.24 -2.54
C PHE A 58 -2.06 -8.62 -3.17
N ALA A 59 -1.01 -8.84 -3.95
CA ALA A 59 -0.64 -10.15 -4.46
C ALA A 59 -0.03 -11.07 -3.39
N ASP A 60 0.38 -10.50 -2.24
CA ASP A 60 1.19 -11.17 -1.22
C ASP A 60 2.49 -11.76 -1.77
N ASP A 61 3.05 -11.08 -2.77
CA ASP A 61 4.18 -11.56 -3.56
C ASP A 61 5.21 -10.43 -3.68
N PHE A 62 6.32 -10.60 -2.97
CA PHE A 62 7.44 -9.66 -2.96
C PHE A 62 8.45 -9.91 -4.09
N GLU A 63 8.30 -11.00 -4.86
CA GLU A 63 9.12 -11.24 -6.06
C GLU A 63 8.72 -10.32 -7.22
N VAL A 64 7.51 -9.75 -7.16
CA VAL A 64 7.00 -8.76 -8.12
C VAL A 64 7.61 -7.36 -7.92
N MET A 65 8.43 -7.16 -6.88
CA MET A 65 9.07 -5.87 -6.62
C MET A 65 10.13 -5.57 -7.69
N ASN A 66 9.91 -4.50 -8.46
CA ASN A 66 10.89 -4.02 -9.43
C ASN A 66 12.05 -3.25 -8.75
N GLU A 67 13.12 -3.00 -9.49
CA GLU A 67 14.32 -2.31 -8.96
C GLU A 67 14.00 -0.90 -8.43
N GLU A 68 13.08 -0.18 -9.10
CA GLU A 68 12.66 1.15 -8.66
C GLU A 68 11.99 1.13 -7.27
N LEU A 69 11.12 0.14 -7.01
CA LEU A 69 10.50 -0.06 -5.72
C LEU A 69 11.55 -0.40 -4.66
N LYS A 70 12.52 -1.25 -5.02
CA LYS A 70 13.59 -1.62 -4.08
C LYS A 70 14.40 -0.41 -3.62
N ALA A 71 14.75 0.48 -4.56
CA ALA A 71 15.48 1.71 -4.29
C ALA A 71 14.68 2.79 -3.52
N SER A 72 13.36 2.80 -3.69
CA SER A 72 12.50 3.87 -3.18
C SER A 72 12.03 3.64 -1.75
N TYR A 73 11.59 2.43 -1.43
CA TYR A 73 10.91 2.13 -0.15
C TYR A 73 11.80 1.37 0.85
N GLY A 74 13.12 1.52 0.73
CA GLY A 74 14.09 1.03 1.72
C GLY A 74 14.52 -0.43 1.57
N PHE A 75 13.97 -1.18 0.61
CA PHE A 75 14.31 -2.60 0.44
C PHE A 75 15.75 -2.81 -0.01
N GLU A 76 16.36 -1.87 -0.76
CA GLU A 76 17.79 -1.94 -1.09
C GLU A 76 18.71 -1.91 0.14
N LYS A 77 18.24 -1.33 1.25
CA LYS A 77 19.00 -1.27 2.51
C LYS A 77 18.84 -2.53 3.36
N CYS A 78 17.92 -3.44 2.98
CA CYS A 78 17.80 -4.75 3.61
C CYS A 78 18.97 -5.64 3.20
N LYS A 79 19.71 -6.13 4.19
CA LYS A 79 20.90 -6.96 4.03
C LYS A 79 20.58 -8.45 3.91
N THR A 80 19.40 -8.84 4.39
CA THR A 80 18.98 -10.25 4.41
C THR A 80 17.55 -10.41 3.91
N PRO A 81 17.19 -11.60 3.36
CA PRO A 81 15.80 -11.90 2.98
C PRO A 81 14.81 -11.74 4.14
N PHE A 82 15.27 -12.00 5.37
CA PHE A 82 14.45 -11.81 6.57
C PHE A 82 14.09 -10.34 6.79
N GLU A 83 15.04 -9.42 6.63
CA GLU A 83 14.78 -7.98 6.74
C GLU A 83 13.82 -7.50 5.65
N THR A 84 14.01 -7.98 4.40
CA THR A 84 13.10 -7.70 3.28
C THR A 84 11.68 -8.16 3.60
N GLN A 85 11.52 -9.39 4.13
CA GLN A 85 10.22 -9.92 4.54
C GLN A 85 9.60 -9.09 5.67
N LYS A 86 10.40 -8.66 6.65
CA LYS A 86 9.92 -7.80 7.75
C LYS A 86 9.42 -6.45 7.24
N LEU A 87 10.18 -5.82 6.34
CA LEU A 87 9.80 -4.55 5.73
C LEU A 87 8.56 -4.70 4.83
N PHE A 88 8.47 -5.78 4.07
CA PHE A 88 7.28 -6.08 3.27
C PHE A 88 6.04 -6.26 4.16
N GLY A 89 6.17 -7.03 5.25
CA GLY A 89 5.11 -7.22 6.25
C GLY A 89 4.68 -5.91 6.93
N LEU A 90 5.62 -4.98 7.14
CA LEU A 90 5.32 -3.64 7.64
C LEU A 90 4.44 -2.85 6.67
N TYR A 91 4.80 -2.81 5.37
CA TYR A 91 4.00 -2.15 4.35
C TYR A 91 2.64 -2.83 4.13
N ALA A 92 2.58 -4.16 4.19
CA ALA A 92 1.31 -4.88 4.20
C ALA A 92 0.43 -4.47 5.39
N GLY A 93 1.04 -4.30 6.58
CA GLY A 93 0.42 -3.72 7.77
C GLY A 93 -0.26 -2.38 7.48
N LEU A 94 0.49 -1.43 6.92
CA LEU A 94 0.00 -0.10 6.59
C LEU A 94 -1.17 -0.15 5.59
N ILE A 95 -0.98 -0.86 4.48
CA ILE A 95 -1.88 -0.81 3.33
C ILE A 95 -3.14 -1.64 3.56
N LYS A 96 -3.02 -2.89 4.05
CA LYS A 96 -4.16 -3.81 4.21
C LYS A 96 -4.92 -3.58 5.51
N PHE A 97 -4.23 -3.29 6.61
CA PHE A 97 -4.83 -3.35 7.95
C PHE A 97 -5.03 -1.98 8.60
N LEU A 98 -4.20 -0.99 8.25
CA LEU A 98 -4.31 0.37 8.79
C LEU A 98 -4.92 1.36 7.80
N ASP A 99 -5.47 0.87 6.68
CA ASP A 99 -6.24 1.70 5.75
C ASP A 99 -5.47 2.98 5.36
N CYS A 100 -4.18 2.78 5.02
CA CYS A 100 -3.26 3.83 4.62
C CYS A 100 -3.70 4.48 3.31
N ASP A 101 -3.66 5.81 3.23
CA ASP A 101 -3.83 6.53 1.96
C ASP A 101 -2.51 6.48 1.18
N LEU A 102 -2.52 5.85 0.01
CA LEU A 102 -1.33 5.69 -0.82
C LEU A 102 -0.77 7.03 -1.33
N LYS A 103 -1.60 8.07 -1.40
CA LYS A 103 -1.11 9.42 -1.78
C LYS A 103 -0.30 10.03 -0.65
N GLU A 104 -0.71 9.81 0.60
CA GLU A 104 0.04 10.27 1.76
C GLU A 104 1.35 9.49 1.90
N LEU A 105 1.32 8.17 1.68
CA LEU A 105 2.53 7.33 1.67
C LEU A 105 3.51 7.77 0.58
N ASP A 106 3.02 8.00 -0.64
CA ASP A 106 3.85 8.48 -1.75
C ASP A 106 4.40 9.88 -1.47
N GLN A 107 3.58 10.78 -0.93
CA GLN A 107 4.03 12.12 -0.53
C GLN A 107 5.11 12.06 0.54
N ALA A 108 4.94 11.22 1.57
CA ALA A 108 5.96 11.01 2.60
C ALA A 108 7.28 10.49 2.00
N PHE A 109 7.20 9.62 1.00
CA PHE A 109 8.36 9.19 0.23
C PHE A 109 9.04 10.34 -0.52
N GLN A 110 8.29 11.16 -1.24
CA GLN A 110 8.85 12.33 -1.96
C GLN A 110 9.48 13.36 -1.01
N GLU A 111 8.92 13.52 0.19
CA GLU A 111 9.39 14.48 1.19
C GLU A 111 10.49 13.92 2.11
N ASN A 112 10.95 12.69 1.89
CA ASN A 112 11.91 11.98 2.77
C ASN A 112 11.42 11.86 4.23
N LYS A 113 10.10 11.72 4.43
CA LYS A 113 9.42 11.59 5.72
C LYS A 113 8.80 10.20 5.93
N LEU A 114 9.28 9.19 5.21
CA LEU A 114 8.78 7.82 5.36
C LEU A 114 8.85 7.32 6.81
N PRO A 115 9.95 7.51 7.57
CA PRO A 115 9.99 7.10 8.96
C PRO A 115 8.90 7.72 9.83
N GLU A 116 8.74 9.03 9.74
CA GLU A 116 7.76 9.80 10.50
C GLU A 116 6.34 9.37 10.15
N PHE A 117 6.06 9.21 8.86
CA PHE A 117 4.76 8.75 8.36
C PHE A 117 4.42 7.34 8.85
N ILE A 118 5.35 6.38 8.73
CA ILE A 118 5.13 5.00 9.16
C ILE A 118 4.89 4.96 10.67
N VAL A 119 5.78 5.59 11.44
CA VAL A 119 5.69 5.60 12.91
C VAL A 119 4.39 6.24 13.38
N SER A 120 4.06 7.43 12.89
CA SER A 120 2.81 8.12 13.26
C SER A 120 1.58 7.29 12.89
N THR A 121 1.54 6.68 11.71
CA THR A 121 0.40 5.85 11.28
C THR A 121 0.18 4.67 12.23
N PHE A 122 1.23 3.94 12.60
CA PHE A 122 1.09 2.82 13.55
C PHE A 122 0.75 3.28 14.97
N PHE A 123 1.26 4.43 15.44
CA PHE A 123 0.87 4.95 16.75
C PHE A 123 -0.60 5.36 16.79
N TYR A 124 -1.07 6.13 15.81
CA TYR A 124 -2.43 6.67 15.81
C TYR A 124 -3.49 5.63 15.45
N LYS A 125 -3.19 4.71 14.52
CA LYS A 125 -4.17 3.73 14.03
C LYS A 125 -4.10 2.36 14.71
N ALA A 126 -2.95 1.99 15.27
CA ALA A 126 -2.76 0.66 15.85
C ALA A 126 -2.36 0.68 17.34
N GLY A 127 -2.26 1.85 17.99
CA GLY A 127 -1.91 1.98 19.41
C GLY A 127 -0.42 1.86 19.74
N GLY A 128 0.45 1.76 18.72
CA GLY A 128 1.90 1.75 18.88
C GLY A 128 2.54 0.38 19.16
N PRO A 129 3.85 0.32 19.45
CA PRO A 129 4.63 -0.93 19.41
C PRO A 129 4.20 -2.04 20.37
N LYS A 130 3.47 -1.71 21.45
CA LYS A 130 2.97 -2.68 22.43
C LYS A 130 1.76 -3.47 21.91
N THR A 131 1.02 -2.89 20.97
CA THR A 131 -0.21 -3.43 20.39
C THR A 131 -0.03 -3.83 18.92
N CYS A 132 0.97 -3.27 18.25
CA CYS A 132 1.35 -3.65 16.89
C CYS A 132 2.11 -4.97 16.85
N GLY A 133 1.88 -5.78 15.80
CA GLY A 133 2.60 -7.03 15.56
C GLY A 133 4.13 -6.87 15.41
N GLY A 134 4.84 -8.00 15.36
CA GLY A 134 6.31 -8.03 15.39
C GLY A 134 7.03 -7.27 14.27
N TYR A 135 6.37 -6.94 13.16
CA TYR A 135 6.95 -6.16 12.06
C TYR A 135 7.23 -4.70 12.45
N PHE A 136 6.28 -4.02 13.11
CA PHE A 136 6.49 -2.63 13.53
C PHE A 136 7.53 -2.51 14.63
N LYS A 137 7.53 -3.45 15.59
CA LYS A 137 8.57 -3.51 16.62
C LYS A 137 9.97 -3.67 16.01
N TRP A 138 10.11 -4.55 15.02
CA TRP A 138 11.37 -4.71 14.29
C TRP A 138 11.74 -3.43 13.52
N TYR A 139 10.78 -2.77 12.87
CA TYR A 139 11.02 -1.55 12.11
C TYR A 139 11.57 -0.41 12.97
N ILE A 140 11.04 -0.21 14.18
CA ILE A 140 11.56 0.82 15.11
C ILE A 140 13.05 0.61 15.42
N GLN A 141 13.50 -0.64 15.51
CA GLN A 141 14.90 -0.99 15.75
C GLN A 141 15.78 -0.84 14.49
N ASN A 142 15.16 -0.73 13.31
CA ASN A 142 15.82 -0.68 12.01
C ASN A 142 15.33 0.53 11.19
N ILE A 143 14.95 1.62 11.85
CA ILE A 143 14.24 2.75 11.22
C ILE A 143 15.05 3.43 10.11
N ASP A 144 16.38 3.29 10.16
CA ASP A 144 17.31 3.84 9.18
C ASP A 144 17.16 3.24 7.77
N ILE A 145 16.53 2.07 7.63
CA ILE A 145 16.30 1.45 6.31
C ILE A 145 15.41 2.29 5.39
N CYS A 146 14.55 3.14 5.96
CA CYS A 146 13.68 4.05 5.20
C CYS A 146 14.14 5.52 5.26
N ARG A 147 15.27 5.83 5.90
CA ARG A 147 15.90 7.16 5.81
C ARG A 147 16.65 7.27 4.50
N ARG A 148 16.72 8.45 3.90
CA ARG A 148 17.52 8.70 2.69
C ARG A 148 18.81 9.43 3.04
#